data_AF-A0A1Y4V5J1-F1
#
_entry.id   AF-A0A1Y4V5J1-F1
#
_cell.length_a   1.000
_cell.length_b   1.000
_cell.length_c   1.000
_cell.angle_alpha   90.00
_cell.angle_beta   90.00
_cell.angle_gamma   90.00
#
_symmetry.space_group_name_H-M   'P 1'
#
loop_
_entity.id
_entity.type
_entity.pdbx_description
1 polymer ?
#
loop_
_entity_poly.entity_id
_entity_poly.type
_entity_poly.pdbx_seq_one_letter_code
_entity_poly.pdbx_strand_id
1 'polypeptide(L)'
;MEKVSLLMKDSSEGDSQKETMIDFILSWTLRRSIQQYSEEKPILYQYCRKILGKLIGIEMTDDVQVTSVETWKQWKYIDLWANIRITCNGKEEFHAVLIENKAYTPTHHNQLARYKAIFDQVCEEYMPNTKRHYILITALDEMPAMLANECKENGYIPFCLGDLNDYEQQDSESDLFNEFWLRYW
;
A
#
# COMPACT_ATOMS: atom_id res chain seq x y z
N MET A 1 -18.76 -9.06 18.69
CA MET A 1 -18.17 -10.23 18.01
C MET A 1 -17.03 -9.66 17.19
N GLU A 2 -15.82 -10.20 17.37
CA GLU A 2 -14.66 -9.77 16.58
C GLU A 2 -14.98 -9.97 15.10
N LYS A 3 -14.78 -8.92 14.29
CA LYS A 3 -15.07 -9.02 12.87
C LYS A 3 -13.89 -9.72 12.20
N VAL A 4 -14.00 -11.03 11.98
CA VAL A 4 -12.91 -11.87 11.42
C VAL A 4 -13.06 -12.00 9.91
N SER A 5 -11.94 -11.95 9.18
CA SER A 5 -11.90 -12.11 7.72
C SER A 5 -12.17 -13.56 7.33
N LEU A 6 -13.00 -13.75 6.30
CA LEU A 6 -13.13 -15.01 5.58
C LEU A 6 -12.26 -15.04 4.32
N LEU A 7 -11.76 -13.89 3.87
CA LEU A 7 -10.93 -13.78 2.67
C LEU A 7 -9.52 -14.33 2.87
N MET A 8 -8.90 -13.99 4.01
CA MET A 8 -7.51 -14.35 4.30
C MET A 8 -7.38 -15.66 5.10
N LYS A 9 -8.51 -16.28 5.44
CA LYS A 9 -8.58 -17.51 6.24
C LYS A 9 -8.72 -18.74 5.35
N ASP A 10 -7.81 -19.69 5.53
CA ASP A 10 -7.88 -21.00 4.91
C ASP A 10 -7.41 -22.12 5.86
N SER A 11 -7.28 -23.34 5.35
CA SER A 11 -6.77 -24.49 6.11
C SER A 11 -5.29 -24.78 5.81
N SER A 12 -4.57 -23.82 5.22
CA SER A 12 -3.17 -23.98 4.79
C SER A 12 -2.23 -23.46 5.89
N GLU A 13 -1.03 -24.04 5.99
CA GLU A 13 0.01 -23.56 6.90
C GLU A 13 0.92 -22.52 6.22
N GLY A 14 1.45 -21.56 7.00
CA GLY A 14 2.40 -20.55 6.51
C GLY A 14 1.79 -19.44 5.64
N ASP A 15 2.63 -18.84 4.78
CA ASP A 15 2.24 -17.70 3.93
C ASP A 15 1.11 -18.08 2.96
N SER A 16 1.20 -19.22 2.28
CA SER A 16 0.13 -19.71 1.37
C SER A 16 -0.38 -18.65 0.38
N GLN A 17 0.52 -17.83 -0.16
CA GLN A 17 0.23 -16.74 -1.12
C GLN A 17 -0.54 -15.55 -0.52
N LYS A 18 -0.54 -15.38 0.81
CA LYS A 18 -1.13 -14.20 1.47
C LYS A 18 -0.41 -12.93 1.03
N GLU A 19 0.91 -12.93 0.89
CA GLU A 19 1.66 -11.80 0.31
C GLU A 19 1.17 -11.44 -1.10
N THR A 20 0.93 -12.43 -1.97
CA THR A 20 0.35 -12.16 -3.29
C THR A 20 -1.06 -11.57 -3.20
N MET A 21 -1.91 -12.05 -2.27
CA MET A 21 -3.24 -11.49 -2.05
C MET A 21 -3.16 -10.01 -1.60
N ILE A 22 -2.22 -9.69 -0.71
CA ILE A 22 -1.91 -8.33 -0.29
C ILE A 22 -1.54 -7.47 -1.51
N ASP A 23 -0.66 -7.94 -2.41
CA ASP A 23 -0.28 -7.22 -3.64
C ASP A 23 -1.51 -6.84 -4.48
N PHE A 24 -2.43 -7.79 -4.68
CA PHE A 24 -3.65 -7.59 -5.47
C PHE A 24 -4.59 -6.58 -4.81
N ILE A 25 -4.82 -6.71 -3.50
CA ILE A 25 -5.75 -5.85 -2.77
C ILE A 25 -5.18 -4.44 -2.63
N LEU A 26 -3.89 -4.28 -2.33
CA LEU A 26 -3.22 -2.98 -2.33
C LEU A 26 -3.28 -2.33 -3.72
N SER A 27 -2.88 -3.05 -4.78
CA SER A 27 -2.94 -2.54 -6.17
C SER A 27 -4.34 -2.08 -6.57
N TRP A 28 -5.39 -2.82 -6.17
CA TRP A 28 -6.77 -2.42 -6.41
C TRP A 28 -7.19 -1.22 -5.56
N THR A 29 -6.85 -1.23 -4.27
CA THR A 29 -7.13 -0.14 -3.32
C THR A 29 -6.55 1.18 -3.80
N LEU A 30 -5.29 1.19 -4.25
CA LEU A 30 -4.66 2.41 -4.78
C LEU A 30 -5.40 2.92 -6.02
N ARG A 31 -5.78 2.05 -6.96
CA ARG A 31 -6.53 2.48 -8.16
C ARG A 31 -7.95 2.97 -7.86
N ARG A 32 -8.58 2.49 -6.79
CA ARG A 32 -9.90 2.98 -6.33
C ARG A 32 -9.86 4.39 -5.75
N SER A 33 -8.68 4.96 -5.50
CA SER A 33 -8.53 6.34 -5.05
C SER A 33 -8.67 7.39 -6.16
N ILE A 34 -8.71 6.99 -7.45
CA ILE A 34 -8.80 7.90 -8.59
C ILE A 34 -10.14 8.65 -8.58
N GLN A 35 -10.09 9.97 -8.82
CA GLN A 35 -11.24 10.88 -8.74
C GLN A 35 -12.47 10.41 -9.53
N GLN A 36 -12.28 9.71 -10.65
CA GLN A 36 -13.38 9.19 -11.47
C GLN A 36 -14.32 8.24 -10.72
N TYR A 37 -13.88 7.68 -9.59
CA TYR A 37 -14.65 6.75 -8.77
C TYR A 37 -15.33 7.42 -7.56
N SER A 38 -15.25 8.74 -7.41
CA SER A 38 -15.73 9.46 -6.21
C SER A 38 -17.22 9.27 -5.93
N GLU A 39 -18.03 9.22 -6.99
CA GLU A 39 -19.49 9.15 -6.87
C GLU A 39 -20.05 7.73 -6.87
N GLU A 40 -19.24 6.70 -7.14
CA GLU A 40 -19.73 5.33 -7.26
C GLU A 40 -19.94 4.67 -5.89
N LYS A 41 -18.90 4.77 -5.04
CA LYS A 41 -18.84 4.18 -3.70
C LYS A 41 -18.09 5.16 -2.80
N PRO A 42 -18.75 6.24 -2.34
CA PRO A 42 -18.08 7.36 -1.68
C PRO A 42 -17.35 6.97 -0.40
N ILE A 43 -17.85 6.02 0.39
CA ILE A 43 -17.16 5.57 1.62
C ILE A 43 -15.87 4.82 1.24
N LEU A 44 -15.96 3.85 0.35
CA LEU A 44 -14.81 3.12 -0.19
C LEU A 44 -13.77 4.09 -0.78
N TYR A 45 -14.21 5.03 -1.61
CA TYR A 45 -13.35 6.02 -2.24
C TYR A 45 -12.52 6.80 -1.21
N GLN A 46 -13.17 7.29 -0.14
CA GLN A 46 -12.49 8.02 0.92
C GLN A 46 -11.49 7.14 1.68
N TYR A 47 -11.82 5.87 1.94
CA TYR A 47 -10.86 4.95 2.58
C TYR A 47 -9.65 4.65 1.70
N CYS A 48 -9.88 4.37 0.41
CA CYS A 48 -8.80 4.16 -0.55
C CYS A 48 -7.88 5.39 -0.66
N ARG A 49 -8.45 6.61 -0.66
CA ARG A 49 -7.68 7.85 -0.65
C ARG A 49 -6.84 7.98 0.62
N LYS A 50 -7.43 7.80 1.80
CA LYS A 50 -6.71 7.88 3.08
C LYS A 50 -5.50 6.94 3.11
N ILE A 51 -5.67 5.69 2.65
CA ILE A 51 -4.57 4.71 2.57
C ILE A 51 -3.47 5.23 1.63
N LEU A 52 -3.83 5.67 0.41
CA LEU A 52 -2.86 6.25 -0.52
C LEU A 52 -2.13 7.46 0.09
N GLY A 53 -2.85 8.35 0.76
CA GLY A 53 -2.29 9.53 1.42
C GLY A 53 -1.23 9.21 2.45
N LYS A 54 -1.48 8.18 3.29
CA LYS A 54 -0.47 7.68 4.25
C LYS A 54 0.80 7.19 3.55
N LEU A 55 0.66 6.46 2.44
CA LEU A 55 1.79 5.90 1.70
C LEU A 55 2.66 6.96 1.01
N ILE A 56 2.08 8.10 0.63
CA ILE A 56 2.83 9.19 -0.02
C ILE A 56 3.09 10.41 0.88
N GLY A 57 2.71 10.33 2.16
CA GLY A 57 2.88 11.40 3.14
C GLY A 57 2.04 12.65 2.86
N ILE A 58 0.83 12.49 2.32
CA ILE A 58 -0.08 13.60 1.98
C ILE A 58 -1.44 13.39 2.65
N GLU A 59 -1.92 14.42 3.34
CA GLU A 59 -3.29 14.46 3.85
C GLU A 59 -4.28 14.65 2.70
N MET A 60 -5.25 13.75 2.58
CA MET A 60 -6.20 13.69 1.46
C MET A 60 -7.41 14.58 1.72
N THR A 61 -7.23 15.90 1.57
CA THR A 61 -8.31 16.89 1.59
C THR A 61 -9.04 16.97 0.24
N ASP A 62 -10.14 17.72 0.15
CA ASP A 62 -10.91 17.85 -1.10
C ASP A 62 -10.11 18.53 -2.24
N ASP A 63 -9.09 19.32 -1.89
CA ASP A 63 -8.19 20.00 -2.84
C ASP A 63 -7.11 19.07 -3.44
N VAL A 64 -7.04 17.81 -2.97
CA VAL A 64 -6.10 16.80 -3.45
C VAL A 64 -6.81 15.79 -4.33
N GLN A 65 -6.67 15.91 -5.65
CA GLN A 65 -7.30 14.98 -6.59
C GLN A 65 -6.29 13.95 -7.08
N VAL A 66 -6.61 12.66 -6.93
CA VAL A 66 -5.80 11.59 -7.56
C VAL A 66 -6.27 11.43 -9.00
N THR A 67 -5.43 11.83 -9.95
CA THR A 67 -5.78 11.86 -11.37
C THR A 67 -5.43 10.56 -12.09
N SER A 68 -4.38 9.86 -11.65
CA SER A 68 -4.03 8.53 -12.18
C SER A 68 -3.25 7.69 -11.18
N VAL A 69 -3.47 6.38 -11.24
CA VAL A 69 -2.68 5.39 -10.52
C VAL A 69 -2.36 4.23 -11.46
N GLU A 70 -1.08 3.96 -11.65
CA GLU A 70 -0.57 2.82 -12.41
C GLU A 70 0.19 1.89 -11.45
N THR A 71 0.01 0.58 -11.58
CA THR A 71 0.63 -0.39 -10.66
C THR A 71 1.24 -1.56 -11.39
N TRP A 72 2.41 -2.01 -10.95
CA TRP A 72 3.07 -3.23 -11.43
C TRP A 72 3.36 -4.13 -10.25
N LYS A 73 2.93 -5.39 -10.34
CA LYS A 73 3.21 -6.42 -9.33
C LYS A 73 4.35 -7.30 -9.81
N GLN A 74 5.22 -7.70 -8.90
CA GLN A 74 6.33 -8.64 -9.16
C GLN A 74 7.28 -8.20 -10.29
N TRP A 75 7.24 -6.91 -10.69
CA TRP A 75 8.09 -6.39 -11.75
C TRP A 75 9.50 -6.22 -11.21
N LYS A 76 10.46 -6.93 -11.83
CA LYS A 76 11.83 -7.06 -11.30
C LYS A 76 11.87 -7.56 -9.84
N TYR A 77 10.94 -8.47 -9.49
CA TYR A 77 10.83 -9.09 -8.16
C TYR A 77 10.40 -8.16 -7.02
N ILE A 78 10.00 -6.93 -7.34
CA ILE A 78 9.38 -6.00 -6.39
C ILE A 78 7.94 -6.41 -6.18
N ASP A 79 7.49 -6.56 -4.93
CA ASP A 79 6.11 -6.95 -4.61
C ASP A 79 5.08 -6.05 -5.32
N LEU A 80 5.14 -4.74 -5.05
CA LEU A 80 4.28 -3.75 -5.70
C LEU A 80 5.00 -2.43 -5.98
N TRP A 81 4.94 -1.98 -7.22
CA TRP A 81 5.29 -0.64 -7.65
C TRP A 81 4.00 0.13 -7.95
N ALA A 82 3.88 1.38 -7.49
CA ALA A 82 2.83 2.31 -7.94
C ALA A 82 3.38 3.65 -8.45
N ASN A 83 2.88 4.13 -9.59
CA ASN A 83 3.03 5.52 -10.02
C ASN A 83 1.71 6.25 -9.79
N ILE A 84 1.77 7.41 -9.15
CA ILE A 84 0.61 8.18 -8.75
C ILE A 84 0.79 9.60 -9.26
N ARG A 85 -0.27 10.12 -9.88
CA ARG A 85 -0.37 11.54 -10.23
C ARG A 85 -1.48 12.13 -9.39
N ILE A 86 -1.17 13.26 -8.76
CA ILE A 86 -2.15 14.04 -8.02
C ILE A 86 -2.14 15.48 -8.52
N THR A 87 -3.25 16.16 -8.30
CA THR A 87 -3.32 17.62 -8.36
C THR A 87 -3.57 18.12 -6.94
N CYS A 88 -2.67 18.95 -6.41
CA CYS A 88 -2.80 19.57 -5.10
C CYS A 88 -2.80 21.09 -5.30
N ASN A 89 -3.88 21.77 -4.91
CA ASN A 89 -4.03 23.23 -5.10
C ASN A 89 -3.77 23.68 -6.56
N GLY A 90 -4.26 22.90 -7.52
CA GLY A 90 -4.08 23.16 -8.96
C GLY A 90 -2.68 22.86 -9.51
N LYS A 91 -1.76 22.32 -8.71
CA LYS A 91 -0.41 21.91 -9.16
C LYS A 91 -0.32 20.40 -9.26
N GLU A 92 0.24 19.92 -10.35
CA GLU A 92 0.51 18.48 -10.52
C GLU A 92 1.72 18.05 -9.70
N GLU A 93 1.58 16.91 -9.03
CA GLU A 93 2.68 16.19 -8.38
C GLU A 93 2.73 14.75 -8.85
N PHE A 94 3.94 14.23 -9.01
CA PHE A 94 4.22 12.88 -9.46
C PHE A 94 4.92 12.12 -8.34
N HIS A 95 4.39 10.95 -8.01
CA HIS A 95 4.90 10.10 -6.96
C HIS A 95 5.16 8.70 -7.52
N ALA A 96 6.30 8.12 -7.17
CA ALA A 96 6.57 6.71 -7.38
C ALA A 96 6.73 6.03 -6.02
N VAL A 97 6.07 4.90 -5.82
CA VAL A 97 6.01 4.18 -4.55
C VAL A 97 6.52 2.77 -4.78
N LEU A 98 7.57 2.41 -4.05
CA LEU A 98 8.07 1.05 -3.91
C LEU A 98 7.44 0.46 -2.64
N ILE A 99 6.71 -0.64 -2.78
CA ILE A 99 6.06 -1.35 -1.67
C ILE A 99 6.60 -2.77 -1.63
N GLU A 100 7.14 -3.15 -0.47
CA GLU A 100 7.39 -4.54 -0.06
C GLU A 100 6.35 -4.93 0.98
N ASN A 101 5.79 -6.14 0.90
CA ASN A 101 4.89 -6.65 1.94
C ASN A 101 5.30 -7.99 2.52
N LYS A 102 5.01 -8.15 3.82
CA LYS A 102 5.32 -9.35 4.58
C LYS A 102 4.10 -9.77 5.39
N ALA A 103 3.51 -10.92 5.08
CA ALA A 103 2.34 -11.41 5.83
C ALA A 103 2.78 -11.82 7.24
N TYR A 104 3.53 -12.91 7.35
CA TYR A 104 4.09 -13.41 8.62
C TYR A 104 5.57 -13.82 8.48
N THR A 105 6.20 -13.48 7.36
CA THR A 105 7.57 -13.90 7.06
C THR A 105 8.56 -12.78 7.37
N PRO A 106 9.79 -13.09 7.82
CA PRO A 106 10.86 -12.12 7.86
C PRO A 106 11.31 -11.79 6.43
N THR A 107 11.87 -10.60 6.26
CA THR A 107 12.64 -10.21 5.08
C THR A 107 13.85 -11.12 4.86
N HIS A 108 14.21 -11.33 3.60
CA HIS A 108 15.44 -12.00 3.25
C HIS A 108 16.62 -11.03 3.29
N HIS A 109 17.82 -11.55 3.57
CA HIS A 109 19.03 -10.72 3.67
C HIS A 109 19.23 -9.85 2.41
N ASN A 110 19.37 -8.53 2.62
CA ASN A 110 19.64 -7.51 1.60
C ASN A 110 18.50 -7.28 0.57
N GLN A 111 17.28 -7.74 0.87
CA GLN A 111 16.13 -7.60 -0.03
C GLN A 111 15.75 -6.14 -0.27
N LEU A 112 15.59 -5.35 0.81
CA LEU A 112 15.15 -3.95 0.72
C LEU A 112 16.15 -3.07 -0.04
N ALA A 113 17.45 -3.22 0.23
CA ALA A 113 18.50 -2.47 -0.47
C ALA A 113 18.49 -2.75 -1.97
N ARG A 114 18.37 -4.03 -2.35
CA ARG A 114 18.36 -4.47 -3.74
C ARG A 114 17.17 -3.89 -4.51
N TYR A 115 15.97 -3.98 -3.94
CA TYR A 115 14.76 -3.46 -4.57
C TYR A 115 14.78 -1.95 -4.67
N LYS A 116 15.31 -1.27 -3.65
CA LYS A 116 15.52 0.17 -3.68
C LYS A 116 16.44 0.59 -4.83
N ALA A 117 17.58 -0.10 -4.99
CA ALA A 117 18.54 0.22 -6.07
C ALA A 117 17.93 0.03 -7.47
N ILE A 118 17.16 -1.05 -7.67
CA ILE A 118 16.44 -1.29 -8.93
C ILE A 118 15.42 -0.18 -9.20
N PHE A 119 14.63 0.17 -8.18
CA PHE A 119 13.61 1.21 -8.27
C PHE A 119 14.21 2.58 -8.55
N ASP A 120 15.28 2.95 -7.84
CA ASP A 120 15.98 4.23 -8.01
C ASP A 120 16.56 4.37 -9.42
N GLN A 121 17.24 3.33 -9.92
CA GLN A 121 17.79 3.33 -11.28
C GLN A 121 16.70 3.62 -12.33
N VAL A 122 15.55 2.96 -12.21
CA VAL A 122 14.43 3.14 -13.15
C VAL A 122 13.81 4.53 -12.98
N CYS A 123 13.68 5.02 -11.75
CA CYS A 123 13.18 6.36 -11.51
C CYS A 123 14.11 7.44 -12.09
N GLU A 124 15.42 7.27 -11.95
CA GLU A 124 16.43 8.20 -12.49
C GLU A 124 16.42 8.24 -14.01
N GLU A 125 16.24 7.08 -14.65
CA GLU A 125 16.25 6.96 -16.11
C GLU A 125 14.97 7.50 -16.75
N TYR A 126 13.80 7.22 -16.17
CA TYR A 126 12.50 7.46 -16.83
C TYR A 126 11.62 8.52 -16.18
N MET A 127 11.82 8.83 -14.88
CA MET A 127 10.96 9.75 -14.11
C MET A 127 11.76 10.54 -13.06
N PRO A 128 12.82 11.26 -13.45
CA PRO A 128 13.82 11.81 -12.51
C PRO A 128 13.26 12.83 -11.52
N ASN A 129 12.15 13.50 -11.86
CA ASN A 129 11.52 14.52 -11.02
C ASN A 129 10.41 13.97 -10.10
N THR A 130 10.17 12.65 -10.09
CA THR A 130 9.13 12.04 -9.26
C THR A 130 9.54 12.01 -7.79
N LYS A 131 8.58 12.24 -6.88
CA LYS A 131 8.79 12.03 -5.44
C LYS A 131 8.79 10.52 -5.17
N ARG A 132 9.88 10.01 -4.62
CA ARG A 132 10.08 8.58 -4.36
C ARG A 132 9.67 8.24 -2.93
N HIS A 133 8.93 7.14 -2.77
CA HIS A 133 8.46 6.63 -1.49
C HIS A 133 8.85 5.16 -1.38
N TYR A 134 9.40 4.75 -0.24
CA TYR A 134 9.85 3.38 0.01
C TYR A 134 9.09 2.86 1.22
N ILE A 135 8.24 1.87 1.02
CA ILE A 135 7.27 1.41 2.02
C ILE A 135 7.45 -0.08 2.28
N LEU A 136 7.42 -0.46 3.55
CA LEU A 136 7.23 -1.85 3.97
C LEU A 136 5.89 -1.98 4.68
N ILE A 137 5.07 -2.94 4.28
CA ILE A 137 3.78 -3.24 4.92
C ILE A 137 3.84 -4.64 5.53
N THR A 138 3.44 -4.78 6.79
CA THR A 138 3.28 -6.09 7.43
C THR A 138 1.85 -6.34 7.89
N ALA A 139 1.42 -7.60 7.82
CA ALA A 139 0.14 -8.04 8.37
C ALA A 139 0.19 -8.33 9.88
N LEU A 140 1.35 -8.16 10.53
CA LEU A 140 1.48 -8.23 11.97
C LEU A 140 0.84 -7.01 12.63
N ASP A 141 0.18 -7.21 13.77
CA ASP A 141 -0.44 -6.13 14.54
C ASP A 141 0.59 -5.14 15.10
N GLU A 142 1.79 -5.63 15.41
CA GLU A 142 2.90 -4.83 15.92
C GLU A 142 4.13 -5.00 15.03
N MET A 143 4.80 -3.88 14.73
CA MET A 143 6.01 -3.86 13.92
C MET A 143 7.18 -4.52 14.66
N PRO A 144 7.74 -5.65 14.16
CA PRO A 144 8.88 -6.28 14.78
C PRO A 144 10.12 -5.39 14.74
N ALA A 145 10.89 -5.34 15.83
CA ALA A 145 12.10 -4.52 15.93
C ALA A 145 13.13 -4.80 14.83
N MET A 146 13.24 -6.07 14.39
CA MET A 146 14.15 -6.42 13.29
C MET A 146 13.72 -5.80 11.96
N LEU A 147 12.42 -5.88 11.62
CA LEU A 147 11.87 -5.26 10.40
C LEU A 147 11.99 -3.73 10.47
N ALA A 148 11.70 -3.14 11.63
CA ALA A 148 11.85 -1.70 11.84
C ALA A 148 13.31 -1.23 11.65
N ASN A 149 14.28 -1.98 12.16
CA ASN A 149 15.70 -1.67 11.98
C ASN A 149 16.13 -1.78 10.51
N GLU A 150 15.71 -2.84 9.82
CA GLU A 150 16.04 -2.98 8.40
C GLU A 150 15.40 -1.89 7.54
N CYS A 151 14.15 -1.50 7.84
CA CYS A 151 13.50 -0.36 7.19
C CYS A 151 14.32 0.92 7.40
N LYS A 152 14.72 1.19 8.64
CA LYS A 152 15.54 2.35 9.00
C LYS A 152 16.88 2.37 8.26
N GLU A 153 17.57 1.23 8.19
CA GLU A 153 18.85 1.09 7.48
C GLU A 153 18.72 1.36 5.98
N ASN A 154 17.57 1.04 5.39
CA ASN A 154 17.33 1.14 3.95
C ASN A 154 16.47 2.36 3.55
N GLY A 155 16.03 3.18 4.51
CA GLY A 155 15.19 4.35 4.26
C GLY A 155 13.73 4.04 3.89
N TYR A 156 13.21 2.90 4.33
CA TYR A 156 11.80 2.54 4.17
C TYR A 156 10.97 3.05 5.35
N ILE A 157 9.72 3.41 5.07
CA ILE A 157 8.70 3.71 6.08
C ILE A 157 7.92 2.41 6.36
N PRO A 158 7.99 1.89 7.60
CA PRO A 158 7.27 0.67 7.96
C PRO A 158 5.82 0.99 8.36
N PHE A 159 4.88 0.13 7.95
CA PHE A 159 3.48 0.15 8.36
C PHE A 159 3.01 -1.27 8.72
N CYS A 160 2.27 -1.40 9.82
CA CYS A 160 1.33 -2.49 10.02
C CYS A 160 0.06 -2.21 9.21
N LEU A 161 -0.74 -3.22 8.87
CA LEU A 161 -2.02 -3.00 8.17
C LEU A 161 -2.95 -2.04 8.95
N GLY A 162 -2.97 -2.16 10.28
CA GLY A 162 -3.72 -1.27 11.17
C GLY A 162 -3.26 0.18 11.14
N ASP A 163 -2.01 0.46 10.75
CA ASP A 163 -1.53 1.83 10.57
C ASP A 163 -2.15 2.48 9.33
N LEU A 164 -2.52 1.67 8.32
CA LEU A 164 -3.06 2.16 7.05
C LEU A 164 -4.57 2.38 7.12
N ASN A 165 -5.29 1.54 7.86
CA ASN A 165 -6.73 1.67 8.01
C ASN A 165 -7.23 1.30 9.41
N ASP A 166 -8.28 1.98 9.86
CA ASP A 166 -8.89 1.77 11.18
C ASP A 166 -10.03 0.75 11.11
N TYR A 167 -9.93 -0.32 11.91
CA TYR A 167 -10.89 -1.43 12.00
C TYR A 167 -12.23 -1.05 12.63
N GLU A 168 -12.29 0.05 13.38
CA GLU A 168 -13.51 0.53 14.03
C GLU A 168 -14.43 1.31 13.11
N GLN A 169 -13.97 1.60 11.89
CA GLN A 169 -14.77 2.30 10.89
C GLN A 169 -16.01 1.49 10.48
N GLN A 170 -17.04 2.21 10.02
CA GLN A 170 -18.19 1.58 9.39
C GLN A 170 -17.76 0.84 8.12
N ASP A 171 -18.54 -0.18 7.75
CA ASP A 171 -18.28 -0.91 6.52
C ASP A 171 -18.44 0.02 5.30
N SER A 172 -17.55 -0.14 4.33
CA SER A 172 -17.67 0.49 3.01
C SER A 172 -18.67 -0.27 2.13
N GLU A 173 -18.96 0.27 0.95
CA GLU A 173 -19.83 -0.36 -0.03
C GLU A 173 -19.17 -1.54 -0.79
N SER A 174 -18.01 -2.05 -0.32
CA SER A 174 -17.28 -3.16 -0.93
C SER A 174 -16.93 -4.25 0.07
N ASP A 175 -17.58 -5.41 -0.06
CA ASP A 175 -17.33 -6.57 0.79
C ASP A 175 -15.85 -6.99 0.78
N LEU A 176 -15.21 -7.03 -0.39
CA LEU A 176 -13.78 -7.36 -0.49
C LEU A 176 -12.88 -6.35 0.23
N PHE A 177 -13.26 -5.06 0.25
CA PHE A 177 -12.49 -4.06 0.99
C PHE A 177 -12.67 -4.28 2.48
N ASN A 178 -13.93 -4.48 2.90
CA ASN A 178 -14.27 -4.70 4.29
C ASN A 178 -13.55 -5.94 4.83
N GLU A 179 -13.57 -7.05 4.10
CA GLU A 179 -12.94 -8.32 4.47
C GLU A 179 -11.42 -8.24 4.66
N PHE A 180 -10.73 -7.36 3.93
CA PHE A 180 -9.28 -7.22 4.07
C PHE A 180 -8.86 -6.12 5.03
N TRP A 181 -9.52 -4.95 4.96
CA TRP A 181 -9.09 -3.73 5.66
C TRP A 181 -9.84 -3.43 6.95
N LEU A 182 -11.01 -4.05 7.16
CA LEU A 182 -11.91 -3.79 8.29
C LEU A 182 -12.23 -5.05 9.11
N ARG A 183 -11.49 -6.13 8.88
CA ARG A 183 -11.60 -7.40 9.61
C ARG A 183 -10.22 -7.88 10.04
N TYR A 184 -10.17 -8.58 11.16
CA TYR A 184 -8.97 -9.22 11.68
C TYR A 184 -8.68 -10.52 10.93
N TRP A 185 -7.40 -10.76 10.61
CA TRP A 185 -6.93 -12.02 10.04
C TRP A 185 -5.50 -12.35 10.43
#